data_AF-A0A951E6Z7-F1
#
_entry.id   AF-A0A951E6Z7-F1
#
_cell.length_a   1.000
_cell.length_b   1.000
_cell.length_c   1.000
_cell.angle_alpha   90.00
_cell.angle_beta   90.00
_cell.angle_gamma   90.00
#
_symmetry.space_group_name_H-M   'P 1'
#
loop_
_entity.id
_entity.type
_entity.pdbx_description
1 polymer ?
#
loop_
_entity_poly.entity_id
_entity_poly.type
_entity_poly.pdbx_seq_one_letter_code
_entity_poly.pdbx_strand_id
1 'polypeptide(L)'
;MSSGSYFPPPVRAVEIPKPHGGGVRVLGVPTVADRIAQTVVARRLEAKVEPIFHSDSYGYRPGRSPRDAVAACRKRCWKTDWVIDLDIQKFFDSVPWDLVVKAVEVNTDDRWVVLYVQRWLQAPVQLPNGALQKRDRGTPQGSAVSPVLANL
;
A
#
# COMPACT_ATOMS: atom_id res chain seq x y z
N MET A 1 -22.37 -2.85 0.82
CA MET A 1 -21.28 -2.04 0.21
C MET A 1 -21.35 -1.95 -1.32
N SER A 2 -22.37 -2.50 -1.99
CA SER A 2 -22.50 -2.47 -3.46
C SER A 2 -23.16 -1.19 -4.02
N SER A 3 -23.91 -0.45 -3.20
CA SER A 3 -24.63 0.77 -3.59
C SER A 3 -23.74 2.02 -3.72
N GLY A 4 -22.47 1.95 -3.33
CA GLY A 4 -21.59 3.13 -3.27
C GLY A 4 -21.95 4.14 -2.16
N SER A 5 -22.82 3.79 -1.21
CA SER A 5 -23.19 4.67 -0.09
C SER A 5 -22.22 4.62 1.10
N TYR A 6 -21.29 3.66 1.12
CA TYR A 6 -20.33 3.51 2.21
C TYR A 6 -19.18 4.50 2.10
N PHE A 7 -19.01 5.36 3.10
CA PHE A 7 -17.85 6.23 3.23
C PHE A 7 -16.94 5.71 4.34
N PRO A 8 -15.64 5.53 4.07
CA PRO A 8 -14.72 5.07 5.08
C PRO A 8 -14.59 6.12 6.19
N PRO A 9 -14.69 5.73 7.46
CA PRO A 9 -14.40 6.61 8.58
C PRO A 9 -12.91 7.04 8.59
N PRO A 10 -12.57 8.07 9.39
CA PRO A 10 -11.19 8.50 9.54
C PRO A 10 -10.28 7.37 10.05
N VAL A 11 -9.05 7.33 9.55
CA VAL A 11 -8.04 6.35 9.95
C VAL A 11 -7.34 6.85 11.22
N ARG A 12 -7.21 6.01 12.25
CA ARG A 12 -6.58 6.44 13.51
C ARG A 12 -5.06 6.48 13.39
N ALA A 13 -4.44 7.63 13.70
CA ALA A 13 -2.99 7.75 13.80
C ALA A 13 -2.48 7.05 15.07
N VAL A 14 -1.48 6.18 14.91
CA VAL A 14 -0.77 5.54 16.00
C VAL A 14 0.72 5.74 15.79
N GLU A 15 1.38 6.38 16.76
CA GLU A 15 2.81 6.60 16.75
C GLU A 15 3.54 5.35 17.27
N ILE A 16 4.46 4.82 16.47
CA ILE A 16 5.29 3.67 16.85
C ILE A 16 6.77 4.08 16.75
N PRO A 17 7.58 3.84 17.79
CA PRO A 17 9.02 4.10 17.72
C PRO A 17 9.69 3.19 16.69
N LYS A 18 10.62 3.75 15.90
CA LYS A 18 11.44 2.92 15.00
C LYS A 18 12.39 2.03 15.81
N PRO A 19 12.63 0.77 15.36
CA PRO A 19 13.43 -0.20 16.11
C PRO A 19 14.89 0.22 16.38
N HIS A 20 15.42 1.23 15.70
CA HIS A 20 16.80 1.72 15.86
C HIS A 20 16.88 3.20 16.28
N GLY A 21 15.86 3.74 16.96
CA GLY A 21 15.94 5.05 17.62
C GLY A 21 15.86 6.29 16.72
N GLY A 22 15.86 6.13 15.38
CA GLY A 22 15.81 7.23 14.40
C GLY A 22 14.43 7.90 14.18
N GLY A 23 13.61 8.01 15.23
CA GLY A 23 12.31 8.72 15.21
C GLY A 23 11.06 7.83 15.27
N VAL A 24 9.91 8.45 15.00
CA VAL A 24 8.56 7.84 15.10
C VAL A 24 8.02 7.50 13.71
N ARG A 25 7.30 6.39 13.60
CA ARG A 25 6.52 5.97 12.43
C ARG A 25 5.04 6.11 12.77
N VAL A 26 4.32 6.96 12.03
CA VAL A 26 2.87 7.11 12.19
C VAL A 26 2.19 6.04 11.35
N LEU A 27 1.52 5.09 12.01
CA LEU A 27 0.64 4.13 11.36
C LEU A 27 -0.77 4.69 11.26
N GLY A 28 -1.42 4.43 10.13
CA GLY A 28 -2.85 4.63 9.98
C GLY A 28 -3.56 3.30 10.25
N VAL A 29 -4.27 3.20 11.38
CA VAL A 29 -5.06 2.03 11.74
C VAL A 29 -6.51 2.23 11.31
N PRO A 30 -6.97 1.61 10.22
CA PRO A 30 -8.36 1.67 9.79
C PRO A 30 -9.27 0.85 10.71
N THR A 31 -10.59 1.08 10.59
CA THR A 31 -11.59 0.32 11.34
C THR A 31 -11.58 -1.17 10.93
N VAL A 32 -12.17 -2.04 11.76
CA VAL A 32 -12.31 -3.46 11.40
C VAL A 32 -13.13 -3.62 10.11
N ALA A 33 -14.22 -2.84 9.96
CA ALA A 33 -15.04 -2.85 8.75
C ALA A 33 -14.24 -2.44 7.51
N ASP A 34 -13.43 -1.38 7.61
CA ASP A 34 -12.53 -0.97 6.52
C ASP A 34 -11.50 -2.04 6.21
N ARG A 35 -10.87 -2.68 7.21
CA ARG A 35 -9.89 -3.74 6.98
C ARG A 35 -10.48 -4.91 6.22
N ILE A 36 -11.72 -5.29 6.54
CA ILE A 36 -12.44 -6.34 5.81
C ILE A 36 -12.68 -5.89 4.35
N ALA A 37 -13.23 -4.70 4.15
CA ALA A 37 -13.51 -4.17 2.82
C ALA A 37 -12.24 -4.01 1.96
N GLN A 38 -11.17 -3.48 2.55
CA GLN A 38 -9.86 -3.36 1.94
C GLN A 38 -9.27 -4.72 1.57
N THR A 39 -9.43 -5.75 2.42
CA THR A 39 -8.96 -7.10 2.12
C THR A 39 -9.71 -7.70 0.93
N VAL A 40 -11.02 -7.47 0.83
CA VAL A 40 -11.81 -7.92 -0.33
C VAL A 40 -11.32 -7.24 -1.61
N VAL A 41 -11.10 -5.92 -1.58
CA VAL A 41 -10.56 -5.19 -2.73
C VAL A 41 -9.14 -5.65 -3.07
N ALA A 42 -8.28 -5.84 -2.07
CA ALA A 42 -6.90 -6.29 -2.26
C ALA A 42 -6.86 -7.63 -2.98
N ARG A 43 -7.61 -8.64 -2.50
CA ARG A 43 -7.69 -9.96 -3.15
C ARG A 43 -8.21 -9.89 -4.58
N ARG A 44 -9.17 -8.98 -4.84
CA ARG A 44 -9.73 -8.80 -6.18
C ARG A 44 -8.69 -8.22 -7.15
N LEU A 45 -7.91 -7.23 -6.69
CA LEU A 45 -6.83 -6.64 -7.46
C LEU A 45 -5.68 -7.63 -7.65
N GLU A 46 -5.20 -8.26 -6.58
CA GLU A 46 -4.12 -9.26 -6.58
C GLU A 46 -4.36 -10.36 -7.63
N ALA A 47 -5.60 -10.88 -7.72
CA ALA A 47 -5.94 -11.90 -8.72
C ALA A 47 -5.74 -11.43 -10.17
N LYS A 48 -5.85 -10.13 -10.45
CA LYS A 48 -5.63 -9.55 -11.78
C LYS A 48 -4.17 -9.14 -12.01
N VAL A 49 -3.49 -8.64 -10.97
CA VAL A 49 -2.16 -8.02 -11.11
C VAL A 49 -1.00 -9.00 -10.88
N GLU A 50 -1.23 -10.07 -10.13
CA GLU A 50 -0.16 -11.05 -9.85
C GLU A 50 0.44 -11.69 -11.13
N PRO A 51 -0.34 -12.02 -12.18
CA PRO A 51 0.21 -12.54 -13.44
C PRO A 51 1.06 -11.55 -14.24
N ILE A 52 0.89 -10.24 -14.04
CA ILE A 52 1.59 -9.19 -14.81
C ILE A 52 2.82 -8.66 -14.07
N PHE A 53 2.94 -8.90 -12.76
CA PHE A 53 4.07 -8.43 -11.99
C PHE A 53 5.38 -9.08 -12.42
N HIS A 54 6.43 -8.25 -12.50
CA HIS A 54 7.77 -8.68 -12.88
C HIS A 54 8.28 -9.83 -11.99
N SER A 55 9.02 -10.79 -12.57
CA SER A 55 9.51 -11.96 -11.85
C SER A 55 10.47 -11.64 -10.70
N ASP A 56 11.14 -10.48 -10.78
CA ASP A 56 12.04 -9.94 -9.74
C ASP A 56 11.35 -8.99 -8.75
N SER A 57 10.03 -8.89 -8.78
CA SER A 57 9.27 -8.24 -7.70
C SER A 57 8.92 -9.28 -6.64
N TYR A 58 9.37 -9.07 -5.40
CA TYR A 58 9.20 -10.04 -4.30
C TYR A 58 8.39 -9.49 -3.13
N GLY A 59 8.32 -8.17 -2.97
CA GLY A 59 7.65 -7.52 -1.84
C GLY A 59 6.14 -7.69 -1.90
N TYR A 60 5.52 -8.02 -0.77
CA TYR A 60 4.06 -8.07 -0.60
C TYR A 60 3.29 -8.97 -1.59
N ARG A 61 3.95 -9.97 -2.17
CA ARG A 61 3.33 -10.87 -3.15
C ARG A 61 3.04 -12.26 -2.58
N PRO A 62 1.90 -12.88 -2.92
CA PRO A 62 1.62 -14.26 -2.54
C PRO A 62 2.69 -15.23 -3.07
N GLY A 63 3.17 -16.14 -2.22
CA GLY A 63 4.15 -17.15 -2.63
C GLY A 63 5.57 -16.62 -2.94
N ARG A 64 5.84 -15.33 -2.67
CA ARG A 64 7.18 -14.73 -2.74
C ARG A 64 7.67 -14.36 -1.35
N SER A 65 8.98 -14.46 -1.14
CA SER A 65 9.61 -14.15 0.13
C SER A 65 10.89 -13.31 -0.03
N PRO A 66 11.32 -12.60 1.02
CA PRO A 66 12.63 -11.93 1.03
C PRO A 66 13.80 -12.88 0.74
N ARG A 67 13.66 -14.17 1.09
CA ARG A 67 14.69 -15.19 0.81
C ARG A 67 14.85 -15.44 -0.69
N ASP A 68 13.76 -15.38 -1.45
CA ASP A 68 13.80 -15.53 -2.90
C ASP A 68 14.56 -14.37 -3.56
N ALA A 69 14.34 -13.15 -3.07
CA ALA A 69 15.06 -11.96 -3.51
C ALA A 69 16.57 -12.08 -3.26
N VAL A 70 16.96 -12.51 -2.04
CA VAL A 70 18.36 -12.73 -1.68
C VAL A 70 18.99 -13.84 -2.52
N ALA A 71 18.26 -14.93 -2.77
CA ALA A 71 18.76 -16.03 -3.60
C ALA A 71 19.00 -15.59 -5.05
N ALA A 72 18.11 -14.78 -5.62
CA ALA A 72 18.29 -14.20 -6.96
C ALA A 72 19.47 -13.23 -7.00
N CYS A 73 19.58 -12.33 -6.01
CA CYS A 73 20.69 -11.40 -5.86
C CYS A 73 22.04 -12.15 -5.81
N ARG A 74 22.16 -13.18 -4.96
CA ARG A 74 23.38 -14.00 -4.83
C ARG A 74 23.86 -14.58 -6.16
N LYS A 75 22.94 -15.08 -7.00
CA LYS A 75 23.29 -15.61 -8.33
C LYS A 75 23.79 -14.53 -9.28
N ARG A 76 23.27 -13.30 -9.18
CA ARG A 76 23.69 -12.16 -10.02
C ARG A 76 25.06 -11.62 -9.61
N CYS A 77 25.38 -11.62 -8.32
CA CYS A 77 26.70 -11.26 -7.80
C CYS A 77 27.85 -12.12 -8.35
N TRP A 78 27.56 -13.31 -8.91
CA TRP A 78 28.57 -14.13 -9.60
C TRP A 78 28.92 -13.62 -11.00
N LYS A 79 28.07 -12.78 -11.58
CA LYS A 79 28.25 -12.21 -12.93
C LYS A 79 28.68 -10.74 -12.88
N THR A 80 28.40 -10.05 -11.79
CA THR A 80 28.64 -8.62 -11.65
C THR A 80 29.04 -8.31 -10.21
N ASP A 81 30.08 -7.52 -10.04
CA ASP A 81 30.74 -7.19 -8.77
C ASP A 81 30.25 -5.88 -8.14
N TRP A 82 29.39 -5.14 -8.84
CA TRP A 82 28.76 -3.90 -8.36
C TRP A 82 27.24 -4.03 -8.23
N VAL A 83 26.67 -3.20 -7.36
CA VAL A 83 25.22 -3.08 -7.13
C VAL A 83 24.85 -1.60 -7.08
N ILE A 84 23.65 -1.27 -7.56
CA ILE A 84 23.04 0.03 -7.31
C ILE A 84 21.95 -0.19 -6.27
N ASP A 85 22.15 0.40 -5.10
CA ASP A 85 21.17 0.39 -4.01
C ASP A 85 20.28 1.63 -4.11
N LEU A 86 18.97 1.42 -4.22
CA LEU A 86 17.98 2.49 -4.38
C LEU A 86 16.88 2.29 -3.33
N ASP A 87 16.58 3.35 -2.59
CA ASP A 87 15.46 3.40 -1.66
C ASP A 87 14.62 4.66 -1.90
N ILE A 88 13.30 4.54 -1.76
CA ILE A 88 12.38 5.66 -1.92
C ILE A 88 12.05 6.23 -0.55
N GLN A 89 12.54 7.44 -0.29
CA GLN A 89 12.26 8.13 0.95
C GLN A 89 10.76 8.37 1.14
N LYS A 90 10.22 7.91 2.28
CA LYS A 90 8.83 8.13 2.69
C LYS A 90 7.81 7.70 1.63
N PHE A 91 8.05 6.60 0.91
CA PHE A 91 7.17 6.10 -0.17
C PHE A 91 5.68 6.24 0.15
N PHE A 92 5.20 5.59 1.22
CA PHE A 92 3.77 5.60 1.58
C PHE A 92 3.23 6.97 1.99
N ASP A 93 4.08 7.94 2.32
CA ASP A 93 3.63 9.27 2.72
C ASP A 93 3.61 10.25 1.53
N SER A 94 4.27 9.91 0.41
CA SER A 94 4.46 10.80 -0.74
C SER A 94 3.73 10.39 -2.01
N VAL A 95 3.19 9.17 -2.10
CA VAL A 95 2.56 8.67 -3.34
C VAL A 95 1.42 9.58 -3.85
N PRO A 96 1.48 10.08 -5.09
CA PRO A 96 0.39 10.86 -5.69
C PRO A 96 -0.86 9.99 -5.93
N TRP A 97 -2.02 10.46 -5.47
CA TRP A 97 -3.26 9.71 -5.59
C TRP A 97 -3.74 9.52 -7.02
N ASP A 98 -3.52 10.51 -7.88
CA ASP A 98 -3.92 10.44 -9.29
C ASP A 98 -3.19 9.29 -10.02
N LEU A 99 -1.92 9.08 -9.72
CA LEU A 99 -1.13 7.99 -10.29
C LEU A 99 -1.58 6.62 -9.75
N VAL A 100 -1.83 6.50 -8.45
CA VAL A 100 -2.35 5.26 -7.85
C VAL A 100 -3.70 4.89 -8.45
N VAL A 101 -4.59 5.88 -8.57
CA VAL A 101 -5.93 5.67 -9.14
C VAL A 101 -5.83 5.25 -10.60
N LYS A 102 -4.99 5.91 -11.41
CA LYS A 102 -4.73 5.52 -12.81
C LYS A 102 -4.19 4.09 -12.90
N ALA A 103 -3.23 3.72 -12.04
CA ALA A 103 -2.68 2.37 -12.02
C ALA A 103 -3.77 1.33 -11.69
N VAL A 104 -4.67 1.63 -10.76
CA VAL A 104 -5.82 0.75 -10.46
C VAL A 104 -6.78 0.67 -11.63
N GLU A 105 -7.14 1.80 -12.25
CA GLU A 105 -8.07 1.85 -13.39
C GLU A 105 -7.58 1.04 -14.60
N VAL A 106 -6.27 1.07 -14.88
CA VAL A 106 -5.67 0.26 -15.95
C VAL A 106 -5.77 -1.25 -15.68
N ASN A 107 -5.81 -1.64 -14.41
CA ASN A 107 -5.74 -3.05 -13.99
C ASN A 107 -7.10 -3.64 -13.57
N THR A 108 -8.19 -2.85 -13.58
CA THR A 108 -9.54 -3.38 -13.30
C THR A 108 -10.68 -2.57 -13.92
N ASP A 109 -11.63 -3.26 -14.54
CA ASP A 109 -12.91 -2.66 -14.97
C ASP A 109 -13.94 -2.51 -13.84
N ASP A 110 -13.62 -3.04 -12.65
CA ASP A 110 -14.51 -3.00 -11.48
C ASP A 110 -14.59 -1.57 -10.92
N ARG A 111 -15.52 -0.75 -11.44
CA ARG A 111 -15.70 0.66 -11.03
C ARG A 111 -15.86 0.86 -9.52
N TRP A 112 -16.48 -0.10 -8.84
CA TRP A 112 -16.65 -0.06 -7.39
C TRP A 112 -15.31 -0.19 -6.64
N VAL A 113 -14.32 -0.91 -7.18
CA VAL A 113 -12.97 -1.00 -6.62
C VAL A 113 -12.28 0.36 -6.69
N VAL A 114 -12.29 0.99 -7.88
CA VAL A 114 -11.72 2.31 -8.10
C VAL A 114 -12.33 3.34 -7.14
N LEU A 115 -13.66 3.33 -7.01
CA LEU A 115 -14.40 4.20 -6.09
C LEU A 115 -13.92 4.06 -4.64
N TYR A 116 -13.77 2.82 -4.13
CA TYR A 116 -13.35 2.62 -2.75
C TYR A 116 -11.87 2.93 -2.53
N VAL A 117 -11.00 2.65 -3.50
CA VAL A 117 -9.60 3.06 -3.44
C VAL A 117 -9.49 4.58 -3.33
N GLN A 118 -10.19 5.33 -4.20
CA GLN A 118 -10.23 6.79 -4.13
C GLN A 118 -10.70 7.30 -2.76
N ARG A 119 -11.76 6.69 -2.20
CA ARG A 119 -12.30 7.07 -0.89
C ARG A 119 -11.35 6.77 0.26
N TRP A 120 -10.67 5.62 0.24
CA TRP A 120 -9.69 5.28 1.28
C TRP A 120 -8.43 6.16 1.22
N LEU A 121 -7.99 6.55 0.01
CA LEU A 121 -6.90 7.50 -0.14
C LEU A 121 -7.28 8.86 0.48
N GLN A 122 -8.48 9.35 0.18
CA GLN A 122 -9.00 10.63 0.68
C GLN A 122 -9.45 10.63 2.15
N ALA A 123 -9.55 9.45 2.78
CA ALA A 123 -10.00 9.34 4.16
C ALA A 123 -9.06 10.13 5.10
N PRO A 124 -9.60 11.04 5.93
CA PRO A 124 -8.77 11.83 6.83
C PRO A 124 -8.15 10.94 7.90
N VAL A 125 -7.04 11.40 8.47
CA VAL A 125 -6.41 10.73 9.60
C VAL A 125 -6.85 11.43 10.89
N GLN A 126 -7.32 10.66 11.87
CA GLN A 126 -7.63 11.16 13.20
C GLN A 126 -6.38 11.11 14.07
N LEU A 127 -5.92 12.27 14.50
CA LEU A 127 -4.78 12.43 15.40
C LEU A 127 -5.15 12.06 16.85
N PRO A 128 -4.17 11.80 17.74
CA PRO A 128 -4.43 11.43 19.14
C PRO A 128 -5.23 12.48 19.92
N ASN A 129 -5.16 13.75 19.53
CA ASN A 129 -5.95 14.85 20.11
C ASN A 129 -7.40 14.93 19.57
N GLY A 130 -7.82 13.97 18.75
CA GLY A 130 -9.15 13.91 18.13
C GLY A 130 -9.30 14.75 16.87
N ALA A 131 -8.31 15.57 16.50
CA ALA A 131 -8.36 16.40 15.30
C ALA A 131 -8.31 15.55 14.02
N LEU A 132 -9.07 15.96 13.01
CA LEU A 132 -9.05 15.33 11.70
C LEU A 132 -8.07 16.07 10.78
N GLN A 133 -7.04 15.35 10.36
CA GLN A 133 -6.06 15.84 9.39
C GLN A 133 -6.47 15.36 7.99
N LYS A 134 -6.81 16.31 7.11
CA LYS A 134 -6.98 16.03 5.68
C LYS A 134 -5.63 15.72 5.05
N ARG A 135 -5.67 14.87 4.04
CA ARG A 135 -4.50 14.47 3.26
C ARG A 135 -4.71 14.86 1.81
N ASP A 136 -3.61 15.00 1.08
CA ASP A 136 -3.57 15.24 -0.36
C ASP A 136 -2.73 14.17 -1.09
N ARG A 137 -1.98 13.34 -0.34
CA ARG A 137 -1.09 12.31 -0.87
C ARG A 137 -0.82 11.16 0.11
N GLY A 138 -0.19 10.12 -0.42
CA GLY A 138 0.24 8.92 0.31
C GLY A 138 -0.88 7.94 0.60
N THR A 139 -0.54 6.78 1.13
CA THR A 139 -1.47 5.73 1.55
C THR A 139 -1.29 5.46 3.05
N PRO A 140 -2.36 5.22 3.84
CA PRO A 140 -2.20 4.94 5.25
C PRO A 140 -1.40 3.64 5.48
N GLN A 141 -0.28 3.74 6.19
CA GLN A 141 0.52 2.58 6.55
C GLN A 141 -0.24 1.73 7.58
N GLY A 142 -0.68 0.54 7.18
CA GLY A 142 -1.54 -0.33 7.99
C GLY A 142 -2.89 -0.66 7.35
N SER A 143 -3.21 -0.06 6.20
CA SER A 143 -4.35 -0.49 5.38
C SER A 143 -4.03 -1.78 4.63
N ALA A 144 -4.98 -2.71 4.58
CA ALA A 144 -4.81 -4.03 3.96
C ALA A 144 -4.63 -3.95 2.43
N VAL A 145 -5.12 -2.87 1.82
CA VAL A 145 -5.02 -2.62 0.37
C VAL A 145 -3.72 -1.91 -0.03
N SER A 146 -3.05 -1.24 0.91
CA SER A 146 -1.82 -0.48 0.62
C SER A 146 -0.70 -1.29 -0.03
N PRO A 147 -0.45 -2.56 0.33
CA PRO A 147 0.62 -3.34 -0.29
C PRO A 147 0.40 -3.62 -1.78
N VAL A 148 -0.83 -3.97 -2.20
CA VAL A 148 -1.12 -4.17 -3.63
C VAL A 148 -1.07 -2.86 -4.40
N LEU A 149 -1.53 -1.75 -3.80
CA LEU A 149 -1.44 -0.43 -4.41
C LEU A 149 0.00 0.08 -4.53
N ALA A 150 0.91 -0.38 -3.68
CA ALA A 150 2.32 -0.02 -3.74
C ALA A 150 3.09 -0.74 -4.86
N ASN A 151 2.63 -1.94 -5.23
CA ASN A 151 3.24 -2.74 -6.28
C ASN A 151 2.71 -2.38 -7.69
N LEU A 152 1.53 -1.76 -7.75
CA LEU A 152 0.91 -1.23 -8.98
C LEU A 152 1.60 0.06 -9.43
#